data_AF-K0ESD3-F1
#
_entry.id   AF-K0ESD3-F1
#
_cell.length_a   1.000
_cell.length_b   1.000
_cell.length_c   1.000
_cell.angle_alpha   90.00
_cell.angle_beta   90.00
_cell.angle_gamma   90.00
#
_symmetry.space_group_name_H-M   'P 1'
#
loop_
_entity.id
_entity.type
_entity.pdbx_description
1 polymer ?
#
loop_
_entity_poly.entity_id
_entity_poly.type
_entity_poly.pdbx_seq_one_letter_code
_entity_poly.pdbx_strand_id
1 'polypeptide(L)'
;MASGVWNDPPVMRATADETDGHNEQFNTELKKVLVVQQGLATSLNTPITGRTVSDKLDQCHTAGLKLHAAVSDVINALRTAASRIDGKDAELNSTVNAAGGGGVNISAL
;
A
#
# COMPACT_ATOMS: atom_id res chain seq x y z
N MET A 1 -13.53 -9.56 -25.64
CA MET A 1 -14.16 -8.35 -25.06
C MET A 1 -13.44 -8.08 -23.75
N ALA A 2 -12.56 -7.07 -23.70
CA ALA A 2 -11.95 -6.65 -22.45
C ALA A 2 -12.99 -5.81 -21.70
N SER A 3 -13.90 -6.49 -21.00
CA SER A 3 -14.86 -5.84 -20.11
C SER A 3 -14.10 -5.22 -18.95
N GLY A 4 -13.99 -3.89 -18.93
CA GLY A 4 -13.97 -3.10 -17.71
C GLY A 4 -12.90 -3.39 -16.67
N VAL A 5 -11.67 -3.75 -17.06
CA VAL A 5 -10.51 -3.84 -16.13
C VAL A 5 -10.03 -2.45 -15.67
N TRP A 6 -10.96 -1.50 -15.50
CA TRP A 6 -10.73 -0.32 -14.68
C TRP A 6 -11.05 -0.72 -13.25
N ASN A 7 -10.09 -1.40 -12.63
CA ASN A 7 -9.92 -1.61 -11.19
C ASN A 7 -11.17 -1.38 -10.33
N ASP A 8 -11.89 -2.46 -10.05
CA ASP A 8 -12.97 -2.44 -9.06
C ASP A 8 -12.40 -1.91 -7.73
N PRO A 9 -12.91 -0.79 -7.18
CA PRO A 9 -12.44 -0.23 -5.92
C PRO A 9 -12.34 -1.26 -4.78
N PRO A 10 -13.25 -2.25 -4.67
CA PRO A 10 -13.10 -3.34 -3.70
C PRO A 10 -11.81 -4.15 -3.87
N VAL A 11 -11.39 -4.44 -5.10
CA VAL A 11 -10.16 -5.19 -5.38
C VAL A 11 -8.95 -4.34 -5.01
N MET A 12 -8.94 -3.05 -5.36
CA MET A 12 -7.85 -2.14 -4.98
C MET A 12 -7.67 -2.05 -3.46
N ARG A 13 -8.78 -1.97 -2.72
CA ARG A 13 -8.77 -1.96 -1.25
C ARG A 13 -8.25 -3.28 -0.69
N ALA A 14 -8.76 -4.41 -1.19
CA ALA A 14 -8.32 -5.73 -0.77
C ALA A 14 -6.81 -5.93 -1.00
N THR A 15 -6.30 -5.56 -2.18
CA THR A 15 -4.86 -5.61 -2.47
C THR A 15 -4.07 -4.68 -1.54
N ALA A 16 -4.58 -3.47 -1.28
CA ALA A 16 -3.93 -2.54 -0.37
C ALA A 16 -3.83 -3.11 1.05
N ASP A 17 -4.90 -3.72 1.56
CA ASP A 17 -4.93 -4.29 2.91
C ASP A 17 -4.05 -5.56 3.04
N GLU A 18 -4.03 -6.42 2.02
CA GLU A 18 -3.11 -7.56 1.97
C GLU A 18 -1.64 -7.11 1.92
N THR A 19 -1.36 -6.08 1.10
CA THR A 19 -0.01 -5.50 1.00
C THR A 19 0.40 -4.83 2.32
N ASP A 20 -0.52 -4.18 3.02
CA ASP A 20 -0.30 -3.58 4.34
C ASP A 20 0.13 -4.64 5.36
N GLY A 21 -0.59 -5.77 5.41
CA GLY A 21 -0.22 -6.90 6.27
C GLY A 21 1.18 -7.45 5.98
N HIS A 22 1.56 -7.58 4.71
CA HIS A 22 2.92 -7.96 4.34
C HIS A 22 3.96 -6.90 4.70
N ASN A 23 3.63 -5.62 4.55
CA ASN A 23 4.53 -4.52 4.85
C ASN A 23 4.80 -4.39 6.36
N GLU A 24 3.81 -4.66 7.20
CA GLU A 24 3.96 -4.73 8.66
C GLU A 24 4.83 -5.92 9.10
N GLN A 25 4.62 -7.09 8.49
CA GLN A 25 5.46 -8.27 8.73
C GLN A 25 6.91 -7.97 8.32
N PHE A 26 7.13 -7.36 7.16
CA PHE A 26 8.45 -6.96 6.69
C PHE A 26 9.15 -5.99 7.66
N ASN A 27 8.44 -4.97 8.15
CA ASN A 27 8.97 -4.05 9.17
C ASN A 27 9.32 -4.77 10.48
N THR A 28 8.51 -5.77 10.87
CA THR A 28 8.79 -6.60 12.04
C THR A 28 10.07 -7.42 11.86
N GLU A 29 10.27 -8.04 10.70
CA GLU A 29 11.51 -8.77 10.39
C GLU A 29 12.73 -7.84 10.34
N LEU A 30 12.60 -6.62 9.79
CA LEU A 30 13.67 -5.64 9.80
C LEU A 30 14.14 -5.27 11.21
N LYS A 31 13.22 -5.12 12.16
CA LYS A 31 13.56 -4.87 13.56
C LYS A 31 14.32 -6.04 14.19
N LYS A 32 14.04 -7.28 13.79
CA LYS A 32 14.79 -8.46 14.26
C LYS A 32 16.23 -8.46 13.74
N VAL A 33 16.50 -7.91 12.55
CA VAL A 33 17.87 -7.74 12.04
C VAL A 33 18.72 -6.89 13.00
N LEU A 34 18.15 -5.83 13.58
CA LEU A 34 18.83 -5.00 14.58
C LEU A 34 19.13 -5.77 15.88
N VAL A 35 18.23 -6.66 16.31
CA VAL A 35 18.47 -7.51 17.48
C VAL A 35 19.62 -8.49 17.20
N VAL A 36 19.66 -9.09 16.02
CA VAL A 36 20.76 -9.96 15.58
C VAL A 36 22.09 -9.20 15.51
N GLN A 37 22.07 -7.95 15.04
CA GLN A 37 23.24 -7.07 15.03
C GLN A 37 23.80 -6.84 16.43
N GLN A 38 22.94 -6.54 17.41
CA GLN A 38 23.36 -6.36 18.81
C GLN A 38 23.97 -7.64 19.39
N GLY A 39 23.40 -8.81 19.08
CA GLY A 39 23.96 -10.10 19.51
C GLY A 39 25.29 -10.47 18.82
N LEU A 40 25.46 -10.10 17.55
CA LEU A 40 26.72 -10.30 16.83
C LEU A 40 27.83 -9.39 17.37
N ALA A 41 27.50 -8.14 17.75
CA ALA A 41 28.46 -7.21 18.32
C ALA A 41 29.09 -7.73 19.63
N THR A 42 28.37 -8.53 20.42
CA THR A 42 28.89 -9.15 21.64
C THR A 42 29.64 -10.47 21.40
N SER A 43 29.45 -11.10 20.24
CA SER A 43 29.99 -12.42 19.92
C SER A 43 31.27 -12.36 19.07
N LEU A 44 31.51 -11.27 18.36
CA LEU A 44 32.65 -11.14 17.45
C LEU A 44 33.92 -10.71 18.20
N ASN A 45 34.90 -11.62 18.30
CA ASN A 45 36.18 -11.39 18.98
C ASN A 45 37.13 -10.45 18.23
N THR A 46 36.91 -10.22 16.93
CA THR A 46 37.76 -9.35 16.10
C THR A 46 37.07 -8.00 15.86
N PRO A 47 37.65 -6.88 16.33
CA PRO A 47 37.03 -5.56 16.19
C PRO A 47 36.73 -5.18 14.73
N ILE A 48 37.59 -5.55 13.79
CA ILE A 48 37.44 -5.25 12.36
C ILE A 48 36.25 -6.00 11.76
N THR A 49 36.10 -7.29 12.05
CA THR A 49 34.97 -8.09 11.54
C THR A 49 33.67 -7.65 12.19
N GLY A 50 33.69 -7.38 13.50
CA GLY A 50 32.57 -6.80 14.24
C GLY A 50 32.03 -5.53 13.60
N ARG A 51 32.93 -4.58 13.33
CA ARG A 51 32.57 -3.33 12.68
C ARG A 51 32.02 -3.54 11.27
N THR A 52 32.69 -4.35 10.46
CA THR A 52 32.27 -4.62 9.07
C THR A 52 30.87 -5.24 9.01
N VAL A 53 30.59 -6.20 9.90
CA VAL A 53 29.26 -6.84 10.00
C VAL A 53 28.20 -5.84 10.45
N SER A 54 28.50 -5.04 11.49
CA SER A 54 27.59 -3.98 11.95
C SER A 54 27.26 -3.01 10.83
N ASP A 55 28.25 -2.48 10.12
CA ASP A 55 28.06 -1.53 9.02
C ASP A 55 27.19 -2.11 7.90
N LYS A 56 27.31 -3.42 7.62
CA LYS A 56 26.49 -4.10 6.60
C LYS A 56 25.06 -4.37 7.05
N LEU A 57 24.87 -4.68 8.34
CA LEU A 57 23.53 -4.82 8.92
C LEU A 57 22.81 -3.46 8.98
N ASP A 58 23.52 -2.38 9.31
CA ASP A 58 22.99 -1.01 9.26
C ASP A 58 22.58 -0.60 7.85
N GLN A 59 23.39 -0.93 6.84
CA GLN A 59 23.06 -0.73 5.42
C GLN A 59 21.81 -1.52 5.01
N CYS A 60 21.71 -2.78 5.43
CA CYS A 60 20.56 -3.63 5.16
C CYS A 60 19.29 -3.06 5.79
N HIS A 61 19.35 -2.67 7.07
CA HIS A 61 18.23 -2.07 7.79
C HIS A 61 17.78 -0.77 7.12
N THR A 62 18.73 0.10 6.76
CA THR A 62 18.43 1.37 6.07
C THR A 62 17.77 1.15 4.71
N ALA A 63 18.25 0.19 3.92
CA ALA A 63 17.63 -0.16 2.64
C ALA A 63 16.21 -0.74 2.84
N GLY A 64 16.03 -1.57 3.87
CA GLY A 64 14.74 -2.11 4.24
C GLY A 64 13.73 -1.03 4.62
N LEU A 65 14.12 -0.04 5.44
CA LEU A 65 13.24 1.08 5.78
C LEU A 65 12.78 1.87 4.54
N LYS A 66 13.66 2.04 3.55
CA LYS A 66 13.29 2.69 2.28
C LYS A 66 12.29 1.86 1.48
N LEU A 67 12.46 0.55 1.44
CA LEU A 67 11.49 -0.34 0.80
C LEU A 67 10.15 -0.31 1.52
N HIS A 68 10.15 -0.38 2.85
CA HIS A 68 8.93 -0.29 3.68
C HIS A 68 8.15 1.00 3.42
N ALA A 69 8.86 2.14 3.33
CA ALA A 69 8.27 3.43 2.98
C ALA A 69 7.67 3.43 1.56
N ALA A 70 8.41 2.94 0.57
CA ALA A 70 7.93 2.87 -0.81
C ALA A 70 6.68 1.97 -0.96
N VAL A 71 6.62 0.85 -0.23
CA VAL A 71 5.44 -0.02 -0.20
C VAL A 71 4.25 0.69 0.47
N SER A 72 4.50 1.43 1.55
CA SER A 72 3.46 2.27 2.20
C SER A 72 2.88 3.32 1.24
N ASP A 73 3.73 3.96 0.43
CA ASP A 73 3.26 4.90 -0.61
C ASP A 73 2.38 4.23 -1.66
N VAL A 74 2.70 2.99 -2.07
CA VAL A 74 1.87 2.20 -2.99
C VAL A 74 0.52 1.88 -2.36
N ILE A 75 0.49 1.43 -1.10
CA ILE A 75 -0.75 1.15 -0.34
C ILE A 75 -1.63 2.41 -0.30
N ASN A 76 -1.04 3.55 0.03
CA ASN A 76 -1.76 4.83 0.09
C ASN A 76 -2.28 5.27 -1.28
N ALA A 77 -1.52 5.04 -2.34
CA ALA A 77 -1.94 5.32 -3.71
C ALA A 77 -3.14 4.44 -4.13
N LEU A 78 -3.11 3.15 -3.79
CA LEU A 78 -4.22 2.22 -4.05
C LEU A 78 -5.49 2.64 -3.31
N ARG A 79 -5.39 2.95 -2.00
CA ARG A 79 -6.52 3.42 -1.19
C ARG A 79 -7.09 4.73 -1.71
N THR A 80 -6.22 5.68 -2.08
CA THR A 80 -6.64 6.97 -2.66
C THR A 80 -7.34 6.80 -4.00
N ALA A 81 -6.81 5.93 -4.87
CA ALA A 81 -7.40 5.66 -6.17
C ALA A 81 -8.78 5.01 -6.03
N ALA A 82 -8.93 4.01 -5.14
CA ALA A 82 -10.21 3.37 -4.85
C ALA A 82 -11.27 4.39 -4.40
N SER A 83 -10.92 5.26 -3.44
CA SER A 83 -11.84 6.30 -2.95
C SER A 83 -12.20 7.36 -4.01
N ARG A 84 -11.29 7.66 -4.93
CA ARG A 84 -11.58 8.58 -6.05
C ARG A 84 -12.53 7.96 -7.07
N ILE A 85 -12.42 6.66 -7.32
CA ILE A 85 -13.34 5.95 -8.23
C ILE A 85 -14.74 5.91 -7.60
N ASP A 86 -14.86 5.50 -6.34
CA ASP A 86 -16.14 5.51 -5.61
C ASP A 86 -16.82 6.90 -5.65
N GLY A 87 -16.04 7.97 -5.45
CA GLY A 87 -16.54 9.34 -5.51
C GLY A 87 -17.08 9.73 -6.89
N LYS A 88 -16.38 9.35 -7.97
CA LYS A 88 -16.82 9.60 -9.34
C LYS A 88 -18.07 8.79 -9.69
N ASP A 89 -18.15 7.54 -9.24
CA ASP A 89 -19.32 6.70 -9.48
C ASP A 89 -20.56 7.26 -8.75
N ALA A 90 -20.39 7.78 -7.53
CA ALA A 90 -21.45 8.48 -6.82
C ALA A 90 -21.91 9.75 -7.55
N GLU A 91 -20.98 10.56 -8.07
CA GLU A 91 -21.27 11.77 -8.85
C GLU A 91 -22.01 11.44 -10.16
N LEU A 92 -21.55 10.42 -10.88
CA LEU A 92 -22.19 9.94 -12.12
C LEU A 92 -23.60 9.42 -11.84
N ASN A 93 -23.81 8.61 -10.81
CA ASN A 93 -25.13 8.13 -10.42
C ASN A 93 -26.08 9.29 -10.07
N SER A 94 -25.58 10.31 -9.37
CA SER A 94 -26.40 11.49 -9.06
C SER A 94 -26.82 12.26 -10.32
N THR A 95 -25.92 12.38 -11.30
CA THR A 95 -26.18 13.07 -12.56
C THR A 95 -27.16 12.30 -13.45
N VAL A 96 -27.03 10.97 -13.50
CA VAL A 96 -27.96 10.10 -14.24
C VAL A 96 -29.36 10.15 -13.64
N ASN A 97 -29.50 10.12 -12.31
CA ASN A 97 -30.79 10.25 -11.64
C ASN A 97 -31.42 11.64 -11.89
N ALA A 98 -30.61 12.71 -11.92
CA ALA A 98 -31.09 14.05 -12.27
C ALA A 98 -31.60 14.13 -13.72
N ALA A 99 -30.93 13.45 -14.67
CA ALA A 99 -31.36 13.40 -16.07
C ALA A 99 -32.59 12.53 -16.30
N GLY A 100 -32.73 11.41 -15.58
CA GLY A 100 -33.88 10.49 -15.66
C GLY A 100 -35.15 11.00 -14.97
N GLY A 101 -35.02 11.93 -14.02
CA GLY A 101 -36.14 12.61 -13.35
C GLY A 101 -36.86 13.66 -14.21
N GLY A 102 -36.37 13.94 -15.42
CA GLY A 102 -37.07 14.75 -16.43
C GLY A 102 -38.24 13.97 -17.02
N GLY A 103 -39.37 13.99 -16.32
CA GLY A 103 -40.59 13.30 -16.71
C GLY A 103 -41.00 13.57 -18.16
N VAL A 104 -41.04 12.50 -18.96
CA VAL A 104 -41.95 12.43 -20.09
C VAL A 104 -43.36 12.55 -19.50
N ASN A 105 -43.94 13.74 -19.58
CA ASN A 105 -45.35 13.92 -19.28
C ASN A 105 -46.16 13.31 -20.43
N ILE A 106 -46.37 12.00 -20.34
CA ILE A 106 -47.23 11.22 -21.27
C ILE A 106 -48.69 11.71 -21.25
N SER A 107 -49.05 12.59 -20.31
CA SER A 107 -50.38 13.23 -20.23
C SER A 107 -50.57 14.41 -21.19
N ALA A 108 -49.61 14.68 -22.09
CA ALA A 108 -49.68 15.77 -23.08
C ALA A 108 -49.72 15.30 -24.55
N LEU A 109 -49.93 14.00 -24.80
CA LEU A 109 -50.23 13.41 -26.10
C LEU A 109 -51.64 12.81 -26.08
#